data_AF-A0A2L0B106-F1
#
_entry.id   AF-A0A2L0B106-F1
#
_cell.length_a   1.000
_cell.length_b   1.000
_cell.length_c   1.000
_cell.angle_alpha   90.00
_cell.angle_beta   90.00
_cell.angle_gamma   90.00
#
_symmetry.space_group_name_H-M   'P 1'
#
loop_
_entity.id
_entity.type
_entity.pdbx_description
1 polymer ?
#
loop_
_entity_poly.entity_id
_entity_poly.type
_entity_poly.pdbx_seq_one_letter_code
_entity_poly.pdbx_strand_id
1 'polypeptide(L)'
;LDTIPEPLRDRMEMIDMSGYVAEEKLAIANKYLLPQAMKDSGLNEKHIKLEDDALNTLIKSYCRESGVRNLQKHIEKVVRKVAYKVVKDEANFVNVNSTNLAEFVGKPVFTHDRMYQTTPPGVVMGLAWTAMGGSTLYIETTTRRPPADKNVKDAKDTEGTL
;
A
#
# COMPACT_ATOMS: atom_id res chain seq x y z
N LEU A 1 11.16 -7.07 -15.97
CA LEU A 1 11.73 -8.28 -16.61
C LEU A 1 11.75 -8.11 -18.12
N ASP A 2 10.70 -7.54 -18.71
CA ASP A 2 10.62 -7.25 -20.16
C ASP A 2 11.58 -6.16 -20.66
N THR A 3 12.28 -5.46 -19.76
CA THR A 3 13.21 -4.38 -20.08
C THR A 3 14.68 -4.78 -20.14
N ILE A 4 15.04 -6.04 -19.80
CA ILE A 4 16.42 -6.51 -19.87
C ILE A 4 16.70 -7.07 -21.28
N PRO A 5 17.74 -6.62 -22.00
CA PRO A 5 18.08 -7.13 -23.32
C PRO A 5 18.37 -8.64 -23.31
N GLU A 6 17.84 -9.35 -24.32
CA GLU A 6 17.99 -10.80 -24.49
C GLU A 6 19.45 -11.31 -24.42
N PRO A 7 20.46 -10.61 -25.00
CA PRO A 7 21.85 -11.08 -24.93
C PRO A 7 22.44 -11.10 -23.52
N LEU A 8 21.95 -10.25 -22.61
CA LEU A 8 22.37 -10.25 -21.21
C LEU A 8 21.60 -11.30 -20.41
N ARG A 9 20.31 -11.45 -20.69
CA ARG A 9 19.44 -12.40 -20.02
C ARG A 9 19.89 -13.85 -20.24
N ASP A 10 20.34 -14.20 -21.44
CA ASP A 10 20.86 -15.53 -21.77
C ASP A 10 22.12 -15.91 -20.96
N ARG A 11 22.83 -14.90 -20.43
CA ARG A 11 24.04 -15.08 -19.62
C ARG A 11 23.80 -14.92 -18.11
N MET A 12 22.54 -14.77 -17.68
CA MET A 12 22.18 -14.58 -16.28
C MET A 12 21.38 -15.77 -15.76
N GLU A 13 21.74 -16.25 -14.57
CA GLU A 13 20.84 -17.11 -13.79
C GLU A 13 19.79 -16.23 -13.11
N MET A 14 18.52 -16.55 -13.36
CA MET A 14 17.39 -15.80 -12.81
C MET A 14 16.96 -16.42 -11.48
N ILE A 15 17.12 -15.66 -10.39
CA ILE A 15 16.62 -16.03 -9.06
C ILE A 15 15.49 -15.07 -8.70
N ASP A 16 14.27 -15.59 -8.66
CA ASP A 16 13.09 -14.80 -8.31
C ASP A 16 12.94 -14.71 -6.80
N MET A 17 12.90 -13.48 -6.29
CA MET A 17 12.65 -13.20 -4.87
C MET A 17 11.20 -12.74 -4.72
N SER A 18 10.38 -13.52 -4.04
CA SER A 18 9.00 -13.15 -3.73
C SER A 18 8.93 -12.05 -2.67
N GLY A 19 7.79 -11.36 -2.61
CA GLY A 19 7.47 -10.48 -1.49
C GLY A 19 7.25 -11.25 -0.19
N TYR A 20 7.13 -10.49 0.90
CA TYR A 20 6.90 -11.03 2.24
C TYR A 20 5.43 -10.96 2.65
N VAL A 21 4.95 -11.98 3.35
CA VAL A 21 3.63 -11.94 4.02
C VAL A 21 3.70 -11.10 5.30
N ALA A 22 2.54 -10.68 5.83
CA ALA A 22 2.47 -9.80 6.99
C ALA A 22 3.23 -10.35 8.21
N GLU A 23 3.17 -11.66 8.46
CA GLU A 23 3.86 -12.33 9.56
C GLU A 23 5.39 -12.30 9.36
N GLU A 24 5.88 -12.55 8.15
CA GLU A 24 7.30 -12.43 7.81
C GLU A 24 7.79 -10.99 7.99
N LYS A 25 7.00 -10.01 7.56
CA LYS A 25 7.35 -8.59 7.76
C LYS A 25 7.44 -8.21 9.23
N LEU A 26 6.55 -8.73 10.07
CA LEU A 26 6.59 -8.54 11.52
C LEU A 26 7.87 -9.14 12.10
N ALA A 27 8.20 -10.39 11.73
CA ALA A 27 9.42 -11.04 12.16
C ALA A 27 10.69 -10.29 11.72
N ILE A 28 10.73 -9.81 10.47
CA ILE A 28 11.82 -8.99 9.93
C ILE A 28 11.94 -7.66 10.68
N ALA A 29 10.80 -7.02 10.98
CA ALA A 29 10.79 -5.76 11.71
C ALA A 29 11.38 -5.90 13.11
N ASN A 30 10.95 -6.91 13.86
CA ASN A 30 11.44 -7.17 15.21
C ASN A 30 12.90 -7.61 15.23
N LYS A 31 13.29 -8.51 14.33
CA LYS A 31 14.63 -9.10 14.35
C LYS A 31 15.72 -8.18 13.78
N TYR A 32 15.37 -7.33 12.82
CA TYR A 32 16.36 -6.55 12.06
C TYR A 32 16.06 -5.05 12.00
N LEU A 33 14.86 -4.64 11.58
CA LEU A 33 14.60 -3.23 11.28
C LEU A 33 14.59 -2.34 12.53
N LEU A 34 13.91 -2.78 13.59
CA LEU A 34 13.80 -2.02 14.84
C LEU A 34 15.16 -1.93 15.55
N PRO A 35 15.92 -3.04 15.77
CA PRO A 35 17.26 -2.96 16.34
C PRO A 35 18.20 -2.07 15.54
N GLN A 36 18.17 -2.16 14.21
CA GLN A 36 19.00 -1.33 13.34
C GLN A 36 18.64 0.14 13.46
N ALA A 37 17.35 0.51 13.39
CA ALA A 37 16.90 1.89 13.53
C ALA A 37 17.25 2.48 14.90
N MET A 38 17.12 1.68 15.97
CA MET A 38 17.52 2.07 17.33
C MET A 38 19.01 2.36 17.41
N LYS A 39 19.85 1.47 16.87
CA LYS A 39 21.31 1.65 16.81
C LYS A 39 21.68 2.92 16.05
N ASP A 40 21.06 3.17 14.90
CA ASP A 40 21.34 4.33 14.05
C ASP A 40 20.93 5.65 14.72
N SER A 41 19.94 5.60 15.63
CA SER A 41 19.46 6.77 16.39
C SER A 41 20.06 6.88 17.79
N GLY A 42 20.98 5.98 18.18
CA GLY A 42 21.59 5.95 19.51
C GLY A 42 20.61 5.60 20.65
N LEU A 43 19.53 4.88 20.35
CA LEU A 43 18.54 4.44 21.33
C LEU A 43 18.78 3.00 21.79
N ASN A 44 18.39 2.74 23.03
CA ASN A 44 18.46 1.41 23.66
C ASN A 44 17.04 0.95 24.03
N GLU A 45 16.88 -0.32 24.39
CA GLU A 45 15.60 -0.91 24.83
C GLU A 45 15.00 -0.20 26.06
N LYS A 46 15.84 0.51 26.83
CA LYS A 46 15.42 1.34 27.97
C LYS A 46 14.68 2.62 27.56
N HIS A 47 14.80 3.03 26.30
CA HIS A 47 14.20 4.28 25.81
C HIS A 47 12.93 4.04 24.99
N ILE A 48 12.87 2.92 24.25
CA ILE A 48 11.75 2.63 23.36
C ILE A 48 11.40 1.15 23.39
N LYS A 49 10.09 0.89 23.44
CA LYS A 49 9.51 -0.40 23.11
C LYS A 49 8.42 -0.18 22.06
N LEU A 50 8.53 -0.88 20.94
CA LEU A 50 7.52 -0.89 19.89
C LEU A 50 6.81 -2.24 19.96
N GLU A 51 5.52 -2.22 20.29
CA GLU A 51 4.73 -3.43 20.45
C GLU A 51 4.33 -4.04 19.08
N ASP A 52 4.08 -5.35 19.07
CA ASP A 52 3.71 -6.08 17.86
C ASP A 52 2.38 -5.59 17.28
N ASP A 53 1.48 -5.06 18.10
CA ASP A 53 0.22 -4.47 17.66
C ASP A 53 0.47 -3.20 16.82
N ALA A 54 1.42 -2.35 17.22
CA ALA A 54 1.83 -1.16 16.50
C ALA A 54 2.50 -1.53 15.17
N LEU A 55 3.36 -2.55 15.17
CA LEU A 55 3.97 -3.07 13.95
C LEU A 55 2.92 -3.64 12.99
N ASN A 56 1.95 -4.39 13.48
CA ASN A 56 0.84 -4.88 12.68
C ASN A 56 0.03 -3.74 12.07
N THR A 57 -0.26 -2.70 12.85
CA THR A 57 -0.95 -1.50 12.35
C THR A 57 -0.11 -0.74 11.32
N LEU A 58 1.21 -0.63 11.50
CA LEU A 58 2.12 -0.07 10.50
C LEU A 58 2.08 -0.84 9.18
N ILE A 59 2.17 -2.17 9.26
CA ILE A 59 2.15 -3.05 8.09
C ILE A 59 0.82 -2.90 7.34
N LYS A 60 -0.32 -2.91 8.03
CA LYS A 60 -1.64 -2.89 7.39
C LYS A 60 -2.06 -1.51 6.89
N SER A 61 -1.84 -0.47 7.70
CA SER A 61 -2.44 0.85 7.47
C SER A 61 -1.50 1.90 6.88
N TYR A 62 -0.19 1.63 6.86
CA TYR A 62 0.81 2.58 6.38
C TYR A 62 1.70 2.03 5.26
N CYS A 63 1.72 0.72 5.05
CA CYS A 63 2.63 0.07 4.10
C CYS A 63 1.88 -0.82 3.10
N ARG A 64 1.74 -0.38 1.84
CA ARG A 64 1.24 -1.21 0.73
C ARG A 64 2.33 -1.49 -0.28
N GLU A 65 3.17 -2.46 0.04
CA GLU A 65 4.22 -2.95 -0.85
C GLU A 65 4.46 -4.45 -0.59
N SER A 66 5.15 -5.13 -1.49
CA SER A 66 5.60 -6.52 -1.33
C SER A 66 6.82 -6.65 -0.41
N GLY A 67 7.68 -5.62 -0.35
CA GLY A 67 8.87 -5.56 0.50
C GLY A 67 8.66 -4.94 1.88
N VAL A 68 9.76 -4.46 2.48
CA VAL A 68 9.79 -3.82 3.82
C VAL A 68 10.41 -2.42 3.83
N ARG A 69 10.61 -1.80 2.67
CA ARG A 69 11.24 -0.48 2.54
C ARG A 69 10.42 0.64 3.17
N ASN A 70 9.11 0.68 2.90
CA ASN A 70 8.19 1.62 3.53
C ASN A 70 8.03 1.32 5.03
N LEU A 71 8.01 0.04 5.41
CA LEU A 71 7.97 -0.37 6.82
C LEU A 71 9.19 0.16 7.58
N GLN A 72 10.39 -0.03 7.02
CA GLN A 72 11.64 0.50 7.56
C GLN A 72 11.58 2.02 7.73
N LYS A 73 11.16 2.77 6.70
CA LYS A 73 11.04 4.24 6.79
C LYS A 73 10.10 4.68 7.92
N HIS A 74 9.00 3.97 8.14
CA HIS A 74 8.06 4.29 9.21
C HIS A 74 8.65 3.98 10.58
N ILE A 75 9.33 2.84 10.74
CA ILE A 75 10.03 2.48 11.98
C ILE A 75 11.10 3.55 12.30
N GLU A 76 11.94 3.91 11.33
CA GLU A 76 12.95 4.98 11.49
C GLU A 76 12.31 6.32 11.89
N LYS A 77 11.15 6.66 11.32
CA LYS A 77 10.40 7.88 11.67
C LYS A 77 9.92 7.85 13.12
N VAL A 78 9.41 6.71 13.60
CA VAL A 78 9.00 6.51 15.00
C VAL A 78 10.20 6.68 15.92
N VAL A 79 11.27 5.92 15.65
CA VAL A 79 12.50 5.92 16.46
C VAL A 79 13.12 7.32 16.53
N ARG A 80 13.20 8.04 15.41
CA ARG A 80 13.70 9.42 15.36
C ARG A 80 12.87 10.40 16.20
N LYS A 81 11.55 10.25 16.20
CA LYS A 81 10.67 11.06 17.06
C LYS A 81 10.83 10.74 18.54
N VAL A 82 11.03 9.47 18.89
CA VAL A 82 11.31 9.08 20.27
C VAL A 82 12.66 9.64 20.72
N ALA A 83 13.70 9.54 19.88
CA ALA A 83 15.00 10.13 20.18
C ALA A 83 14.89 11.63 20.46
N TYR A 84 14.09 12.36 19.68
CA TYR A 84 13.82 13.78 19.92
C TYR A 84 13.15 14.05 21.28
N LYS A 85 12.17 13.23 21.69
CA LYS A 85 11.49 13.35 23.00
C LYS A 85 12.45 13.06 24.16
N VAL A 86 13.33 12.07 24.01
CA VAL A 86 14.34 11.72 25.02
C VAL A 86 15.35 12.86 25.19
N VAL A 87 15.86 13.44 24.09
CA VAL A 87 16.83 14.55 24.14
C VAL A 87 16.23 15.81 24.77
N LYS A 88 14.91 15.99 24.69
CA LYS A 88 14.20 17.09 25.34
C LYS A 88 13.85 16.84 26.82
N ASP A 89 14.24 15.68 27.37
CA ASP A 89 13.84 15.24 28.71
C ASP A 89 12.31 15.17 28.92
N GLU A 90 11.53 15.00 27.83
CA GLU A 90 10.07 14.89 27.90
C GLU A 90 9.63 13.48 28.35
N ALA A 91 10.42 12.46 28.03
CA ALA A 91 10.15 11.07 28.40
C ALA A 91 11.44 10.24 28.41
N ASN A 92 11.66 9.48 29.48
CA ASN A 92 12.81 8.55 29.59
C ASN A 92 12.55 7.21 28.89
N PHE A 93 11.29 6.80 28.81
CA PHE A 93 10.86 5.57 28.15
C PHE A 93 9.55 5.82 27.42
N VAL A 94 9.47 5.35 26.17
CA VAL A 94 8.27 5.47 25.33
C VAL A 94 7.83 4.09 24.88
N ASN A 95 6.64 3.67 25.34
CA ASN A 95 5.98 2.48 24.83
C ASN A 95 5.06 2.86 23.66
N VAL A 96 5.34 2.36 22.47
CA VAL A 96 4.57 2.63 21.25
C VAL A 96 3.67 1.44 20.95
N ASN A 97 2.36 1.68 20.98
CA ASN A 97 1.29 0.71 20.76
C ASN A 97 0.37 1.22 19.63
N SER A 98 -0.65 0.44 19.27
CA SER A 98 -1.54 0.81 18.15
C SER A 98 -2.35 2.09 18.40
N THR A 99 -2.55 2.54 19.64
CA THR A 99 -3.37 3.73 19.95
C THR A 99 -2.57 5.03 19.83
N ASN A 100 -1.31 5.04 20.26
CA ASN A 100 -0.44 6.22 20.19
C ASN A 100 0.40 6.30 18.90
N LEU A 101 0.43 5.25 18.08
CA LEU A 101 1.19 5.19 16.83
C LEU A 101 0.98 6.41 15.92
N ALA A 102 -0.27 6.90 15.85
CA ALA A 102 -0.63 8.03 14.99
C ALA A 102 0.09 9.34 15.37
N GLU A 103 0.50 9.53 16.62
CA GLU A 103 1.29 10.69 17.06
C GLU A 103 2.68 10.70 16.42
N PHE A 104 3.22 9.51 16.14
CA PHE A 104 4.55 9.33 15.57
C PHE A 104 4.51 9.37 14.04
N VAL A 105 3.69 8.56 13.41
CA VAL A 105 3.70 8.42 11.94
C VAL A 105 2.70 9.32 11.23
N GLY A 106 1.68 9.83 11.93
CA GLY A 106 0.57 10.61 11.37
C GLY A 106 -0.70 9.76 11.23
N LYS A 107 -1.69 10.28 10.50
CA LYS A 107 -2.94 9.53 10.23
C LYS A 107 -2.66 8.33 9.30
N PRO A 108 -3.41 7.23 9.43
CA PRO A 108 -3.36 6.10 8.50
C PRO A 108 -3.46 6.54 7.04
N VAL A 109 -2.56 6.04 6.19
CA VAL A 109 -2.55 6.32 4.75
C VAL A 109 -3.55 5.42 4.01
N PHE A 110 -3.70 4.19 4.49
CA PHE A 110 -4.57 3.18 3.90
C PHE A 110 -5.62 2.75 4.92
N THR A 111 -6.89 2.94 4.58
CA THR A 111 -8.00 2.65 5.48
C THR A 111 -8.68 1.32 5.14
N HIS A 112 -8.88 0.96 3.87
CA HIS A 112 -9.60 -0.25 3.46
C HIS A 112 -8.95 -0.96 2.27
N ASP A 113 -8.84 -2.29 2.32
CA ASP A 113 -8.40 -3.14 1.20
C ASP A 113 -9.44 -3.30 0.10
N ARG A 114 -10.72 -3.10 0.43
CA ARG A 114 -11.82 -3.15 -0.54
C ARG A 114 -12.43 -1.78 -0.73
N MET A 115 -12.49 -1.35 -1.99
CA MET A 115 -13.24 -0.16 -2.41
C MET A 115 -14.76 -0.39 -2.32
N TYR A 116 -15.21 -1.61 -2.60
CA TYR A 116 -16.61 -2.03 -2.50
C TYR A 116 -16.74 -3.20 -1.52
N GLN A 117 -17.66 -3.11 -0.55
CA GLN A 117 -17.97 -4.26 0.31
C GLN A 117 -18.64 -5.39 -0.48
N THR A 118 -19.62 -5.01 -1.31
CA THR A 118 -20.26 -5.84 -2.32
C THR A 118 -20.11 -5.14 -3.66
N THR A 119 -19.59 -5.83 -4.67
CA THR A 119 -19.39 -5.23 -6.00
C THR A 119 -20.74 -4.96 -6.68
N PRO A 120 -21.00 -3.72 -7.14
CA PRO A 120 -22.21 -3.43 -7.90
C PRO A 120 -22.19 -4.12 -9.28
N PRO A 121 -23.34 -4.32 -9.95
CA PRO A 121 -23.39 -4.86 -11.30
C PRO A 121 -22.48 -4.08 -12.26
N GLY A 122 -21.69 -4.79 -13.06
CA GLY A 122 -20.72 -4.20 -13.98
C GLY A 122 -19.33 -3.94 -13.37
N VAL A 123 -19.11 -4.25 -12.09
CA VAL A 123 -17.80 -4.15 -11.42
C VAL A 123 -17.37 -5.52 -10.91
N VAL A 124 -16.11 -5.91 -11.16
CA VAL A 124 -15.52 -7.15 -10.62
C VAL A 124 -14.12 -6.90 -10.08
N MET A 125 -13.72 -7.65 -9.05
CA MET A 125 -12.34 -7.63 -8.54
C MET A 125 -11.48 -8.63 -9.30
N GLY A 126 -10.40 -8.16 -9.91
CA GLY A 126 -9.38 -8.97 -10.56
C GLY A 126 -8.04 -8.92 -9.84
N LEU A 127 -7.19 -9.91 -10.09
CA LEU A 127 -5.79 -9.92 -9.68
C LEU A 127 -4.92 -9.54 -10.87
N ALA A 128 -3.96 -8.64 -10.63
CA ALA A 128 -3.01 -8.18 -11.62
C ALA A 128 -1.59 -8.43 -11.15
N TRP A 129 -0.73 -8.88 -12.06
CA TRP A 129 0.72 -8.90 -11.84
C TRP A 129 1.31 -7.59 -12.37
N THR A 130 1.86 -6.78 -11.46
CA THR A 130 2.46 -5.49 -11.81
C THR A 130 3.98 -5.53 -11.59
N ALA A 131 4.70 -4.52 -12.08
CA ALA A 131 6.14 -4.38 -11.83
C ALA A 131 6.51 -4.29 -10.34
N MET A 132 5.57 -3.94 -9.46
CA MET A 132 5.76 -3.86 -8.01
C MET A 132 5.29 -5.13 -7.26
N GLY A 133 4.80 -6.14 -8.00
CA GLY A 133 4.23 -7.38 -7.48
C GLY A 133 2.72 -7.53 -7.76
N GLY A 134 2.09 -8.48 -7.08
CA GLY A 134 0.66 -8.73 -7.19
C GLY A 134 -0.19 -7.58 -6.62
N SER A 135 -1.25 -7.20 -7.32
CA SER A 135 -2.19 -6.16 -6.90
C SER A 135 -3.63 -6.57 -7.22
N THR A 136 -4.60 -6.11 -6.41
CA THR A 136 -6.04 -6.22 -6.72
C THR A 136 -6.48 -4.99 -7.51
N LEU A 137 -7.22 -5.20 -8.60
CA LEU A 137 -7.81 -4.14 -9.42
C LEU A 137 -9.32 -4.33 -9.53
N TYR A 138 -10.06 -3.22 -9.63
CA TYR A 138 -11.47 -3.26 -9.99
C TYR A 138 -11.60 -3.00 -11.49
N ILE A 139 -12.25 -3.93 -12.19
CA ILE A 139 -12.60 -3.79 -13.60
C ILE A 139 -14.05 -3.33 -13.65
N GLU A 140 -14.29 -2.18 -14.27
CA GLU A 140 -15.62 -1.57 -14.37
C GLU A 140 -16.10 -1.55 -15.82
N THR A 141 -17.39 -1.78 -15.99
CA THR A 141 -18.08 -1.73 -17.28
C THR A 141 -19.33 -0.88 -17.15
N THR A 142 -19.55 -0.01 -18.14
CA THR A 142 -20.75 0.83 -18.22
C THR A 142 -21.33 0.77 -19.62
N THR A 143 -22.66 0.74 -19.71
CA THR A 143 -23.36 0.79 -21.00
C THR A 143 -23.30 2.22 -21.54
N ARG A 144 -22.61 2.44 -22.66
CA ARG A 144 -22.74 3.69 -23.41
C ARG A 144 -23.95 3.62 -24.35
N ARG A 145 -24.73 4.69 -24.42
CA ARG A 145 -25.69 4.86 -25.52
C ARG A 145 -24.88 5.10 -26.82
N PRO A 146 -25.23 4.44 -27.93
CA PRO A 146 -24.65 4.78 -29.21
C PRO A 146 -24.97 6.25 -29.55
N PRO A 147 -24.06 6.98 -30.22
CA PRO A 147 -24.35 8.32 -30.69
C PRO A 147 -25.58 8.27 -31.60
N ALA A 148 -26.58 9.10 -31.32
CA ALA A 148 -27.74 9.23 -32.19
C ALA A 148 -27.27 9.81 -33.52
N ASP A 149 -27.47 9.07 -34.62
CA ASP A 149 -27.36 9.63 -35.97
C ASP A 149 -28.39 10.76 -36.09
N LYS A 150 -27.93 12.00 -35.94
CA LYS A 150 -28.67 13.15 -36.44
C LYS A 150 -28.52 13.14 -37.96
N ASN A 151 -29.38 12.38 -38.63
CA ASN A 151 -29.97 12.75 -39.91
C ASN A 151 -30.95 11.69 -40.40
N VAL A 152 -31.95 12.18 -41.14
CA VAL A 152 -32.98 11.46 -41.90
C VAL A 152 -34.27 11.13 -41.14
N LYS A 153 -35.18 12.12 -41.11
CA LYS A 153 -36.48 12.06 -41.81
C LYS A 153 -37.22 13.41 -41.76
N ASP A 154 -36.74 14.37 -42.54
CA ASP A 154 -37.63 15.31 -43.25
C ASP A 154 -38.10 14.59 -44.52
N ALA A 155 -39.18 13.82 -44.42
CA ALA A 155 -40.00 13.36 -45.55
C ALA A 155 -41.06 12.38 -45.05
N LYS A 156 -42.26 12.90 -44.74
CA LYS A 156 -43.58 12.33 -45.10
C LYS A 156 -44.68 13.06 -44.33
N ASP A 157 -44.92 14.31 -44.71
CA ASP A 157 -46.19 14.99 -44.46
C ASP A 157 -46.74 15.45 -45.82
N THR A 158 -47.31 14.52 -46.59
CA THR A 158 -48.26 14.82 -47.68
C THR A 158 -49.01 13.54 -48.09
N GLU A 159 -50.34 13.67 -48.18
CA GLU A 159 -51.35 12.73 -48.71
C GLU A 159 -51.83 11.63 -47.73
N GLY A 160 -53.09 11.56 -47.29
CA GLY A 160 -54.29 12.25 -47.78
C GLY A 160 -55.51 12.08 -46.85
N THR A 161 -56.42 13.03 -47.04
CA THR A 161 -57.75 13.23 -46.45
C THR A 161 -58.71 12.06 -46.68
N LEU A 162 -59.47 11.70 -45.63
CA LEU A 162 -60.93 11.65 -45.60
C LEU A 162 -61.40 11.87 -44.15
#